data_AF-A0A2J8UYP0-F1
#
_entry.id   AF-A0A2J8UYP0-F1
#
_cell.length_a   1.000
_cell.length_b   1.000
_cell.length_c   1.000
_cell.angle_alpha   90.00
_cell.angle_beta   90.00
_cell.angle_gamma   90.00
#
_symmetry.space_group_name_H-M   'P 1'
#
loop_
_entity.id
_entity.type
_entity.pdbx_description
1 polymer ?
#
loop_
_entity_poly.entity_id
_entity_poly.type
_entity_poly.pdbx_seq_one_letter_code
_entity_poly.pdbx_strand_id
1 'polypeptide(L)'
;VETSSLKCFAETPNKKNKITMIAEPLEKGLAEDIENEVVQITWNRKKLGEFFQTKYDWDLLAARSIWAFGPDATGPNILVDDTLPSEVDKALLGSVKDSIVQGFQWGTREGPLCDELIRNVKFKILDAVVAQEPLHRGGGQIIPTARRVVYSAFLMIVPGDPLDKSIVIRPLEPQPAPHLAREFMIKTRRRKGLSEDVSISKFFDDPMLLELAKQDVVLNYPM
;
A
#
# COMPACT_ATOMS: atom_id res chain seq x y z
N VAL A 1 9.21 -9.19 -12.72
CA VAL A 1 8.29 -8.90 -11.61
C VAL A 1 8.17 -7.39 -11.56
N GLU A 2 7.00 -6.84 -11.86
CA GLU A 2 6.75 -5.39 -11.85
C GLU A 2 6.72 -4.92 -10.40
N THR A 3 7.89 -4.59 -9.85
CA THR A 3 8.03 -3.81 -8.61
C THR A 3 7.60 -2.38 -8.92
N SER A 4 6.88 -1.67 -8.03
CA SER A 4 6.75 -0.22 -8.21
C SER A 4 8.15 0.38 -8.16
N SER A 5 8.68 0.82 -9.31
CA SER A 5 9.97 1.52 -9.38
C SER A 5 9.92 2.87 -8.66
N LEU A 6 8.70 3.36 -8.41
CA LEU A 6 8.43 4.69 -7.90
C LEU A 6 8.17 4.68 -6.39
N LYS A 7 9.04 5.37 -5.65
CA LYS A 7 8.92 5.55 -4.20
C LYS A 7 7.80 6.54 -3.92
N CYS A 8 6.73 6.06 -3.28
CA CYS A 8 5.60 6.91 -2.91
C CYS A 8 5.76 7.45 -1.50
N PHE A 9 5.43 8.70 -1.27
CA PHE A 9 5.43 9.27 0.06
C PHE A 9 4.15 10.04 0.38
N ALA A 10 3.87 10.20 1.67
CA ALA A 10 2.84 11.09 2.17
C ALA A 10 3.35 11.86 3.39
N GLU A 11 2.95 13.12 3.50
CA GLU A 11 3.29 14.01 4.61
C GLU A 11 2.09 14.23 5.52
N THR A 12 2.31 14.30 6.83
CA THR A 12 1.25 14.64 7.77
C THR A 12 0.74 16.07 7.53
N PRO A 13 -0.53 16.40 7.86
CA PRO A 13 -1.06 17.75 7.70
C PRO A 13 -0.22 18.87 8.32
N ASN A 14 0.47 18.59 9.44
CA ASN A 14 1.40 19.52 10.08
C ASN A 14 2.79 19.62 9.42
N LYS A 15 3.05 18.83 8.36
CA LYS A 15 4.32 18.73 7.61
C LYS A 15 5.54 18.36 8.45
N LYS A 16 5.33 17.69 9.58
CA LYS A 16 6.40 17.27 10.50
C LYS A 16 6.80 15.81 10.35
N ASN A 17 6.00 15.01 9.66
CA ASN A 17 6.31 13.61 9.41
C ASN A 17 6.08 13.27 7.94
N LYS A 18 6.92 12.42 7.40
CA LYS A 18 6.87 11.90 6.04
C LYS A 18 7.11 10.40 6.09
N ILE A 19 6.25 9.62 5.44
CA ILE A 19 6.42 8.16 5.32
C ILE A 19 6.56 7.83 3.85
N THR A 20 7.59 7.07 3.50
CA THR A 20 7.87 6.63 2.14
C THR A 20 7.71 5.12 2.04
N MET A 21 6.86 4.64 1.13
CA MET A 21 6.65 3.23 0.87
C MET A 21 6.75 2.91 -0.63
N ILE A 22 7.09 1.65 -0.90
CA ILE A 22 6.83 1.00 -2.18
C ILE A 22 5.90 -0.19 -1.96
N ALA A 23 5.28 -0.65 -3.03
CA ALA A 23 4.56 -1.90 -3.02
C ALA A 23 5.21 -2.88 -4.02
N GLU A 24 5.03 -4.16 -3.77
CA GLU A 24 5.49 -5.26 -4.62
C GLU A 24 4.45 -6.37 -4.57
N PRO A 25 4.24 -7.13 -5.67
CA PRO A 25 3.42 -8.34 -5.59
C PRO A 25 4.07 -9.35 -4.63
N LEU A 26 3.25 -10.01 -3.82
CA LEU A 26 3.70 -11.13 -2.98
C LEU A 26 4.13 -12.32 -3.83
N GLU A 27 5.02 -13.13 -3.28
CA GLU A 27 5.42 -14.40 -3.87
C GLU A 27 4.23 -15.36 -3.96
N LYS A 28 4.18 -16.16 -5.04
CA LYS A 28 3.06 -17.07 -5.28
C LYS A 28 2.90 -18.07 -4.13
N GLY A 29 1.69 -18.24 -3.61
CA GLY A 29 1.39 -19.15 -2.51
C GLY A 29 1.56 -18.54 -1.12
N LEU A 30 2.15 -17.34 -0.99
CA LEU A 30 2.39 -16.72 0.32
C LEU A 30 1.12 -16.17 0.95
N ALA A 31 0.22 -15.56 0.17
CA ALA A 31 -1.05 -15.07 0.68
C ALA A 31 -1.93 -16.23 1.17
N GLU A 32 -1.99 -17.32 0.43
CA GLU A 32 -2.76 -18.51 0.81
C GLU A 32 -2.21 -19.12 2.10
N ASP A 33 -0.90 -19.14 2.27
CA ASP A 33 -0.25 -19.62 3.49
C ASP A 33 -0.59 -18.75 4.72
N ILE A 34 -0.69 -17.43 4.55
CA ILE A 34 -1.08 -16.52 5.63
C ILE A 34 -2.54 -16.73 6.02
N GLU A 35 -3.44 -16.84 5.04
CA GLU A 35 -4.88 -17.02 5.29
C GLU A 35 -5.22 -18.39 5.87
N ASN A 36 -4.47 -19.43 5.49
CA ASN A 36 -4.58 -20.76 6.08
C ASN A 36 -3.85 -20.88 7.42
N GLU A 37 -3.34 -19.77 7.97
CA GLU A 37 -2.63 -19.69 9.24
C GLU A 37 -1.38 -20.59 9.35
N VAL A 38 -0.80 -20.95 8.20
CA VAL A 38 0.48 -21.70 8.13
C VAL A 38 1.61 -20.84 8.69
N VAL A 39 1.47 -19.51 8.59
CA VAL A 39 2.33 -18.52 9.22
C VAL A 39 1.49 -17.51 10.00
N GLN A 40 1.98 -17.11 11.18
CA GLN A 40 1.29 -16.15 12.04
C GLN A 40 2.26 -15.08 12.53
N ILE A 41 1.80 -13.83 12.55
CA ILE A 41 2.61 -12.68 13.01
C ILE A 41 2.91 -12.73 14.52
N THR A 42 2.13 -13.50 15.29
CA THR A 42 2.30 -13.73 16.73
C THR A 42 3.49 -14.63 17.05
N TRP A 43 4.03 -15.36 16.06
CA TRP A 43 5.20 -16.20 16.26
C TRP A 43 6.43 -15.38 16.63
N ASN A 44 7.37 -16.02 17.31
CA ASN A 44 8.65 -15.38 17.57
C ASN A 44 9.37 -15.08 16.23
N ARG A 45 10.18 -14.01 16.24
CA ARG A 45 10.89 -13.48 15.06
C ARG A 45 11.83 -14.49 14.41
N LYS A 46 12.36 -15.44 15.18
CA LYS A 46 13.26 -16.47 14.67
C LYS A 46 12.50 -17.48 13.80
N LYS A 47 11.41 -18.04 14.33
CA LYS A 47 10.53 -18.99 13.63
C LYS A 47 9.90 -18.35 12.40
N LEU A 48 9.45 -17.09 12.52
CA LEU A 48 8.94 -16.32 11.39
C LEU A 48 10.02 -16.18 10.31
N GLY A 49 11.23 -15.75 10.69
CA GLY A 49 12.36 -15.62 9.77
C GLY A 49 12.72 -16.93 9.05
N GLU A 50 12.80 -18.04 9.78
CA GLU A 50 13.10 -19.37 9.23
C GLU A 50 12.05 -19.85 8.23
N PHE A 51 10.76 -19.58 8.48
CA PHE A 51 9.66 -19.91 7.57
C PHE A 51 9.82 -19.18 6.23
N PHE A 52 9.99 -17.85 6.26
CA PHE A 52 10.12 -17.03 5.06
C PHE A 52 11.40 -17.35 4.28
N GLN A 53 12.51 -17.60 4.98
CA GLN A 53 13.77 -17.99 4.36
C GLN A 53 13.66 -19.36 3.67
N THR A 54 13.10 -20.36 4.34
CA THR A 54 13.08 -21.74 3.82
C THR A 54 12.07 -21.94 2.69
N LYS A 55 10.90 -21.30 2.77
CA LYS A 55 9.79 -21.52 1.82
C LYS A 55 9.77 -20.52 0.67
N TYR A 56 10.22 -19.29 0.89
CA TYR A 56 10.10 -18.20 -0.08
C TYR A 56 11.44 -17.53 -0.43
N ASP A 57 12.57 -18.07 0.06
CA ASP A 57 13.92 -17.54 -0.19
C ASP A 57 14.09 -16.06 0.21
N TRP A 58 13.38 -15.65 1.27
CA TRP A 58 13.54 -14.30 1.81
C TRP A 58 14.86 -14.16 2.56
N ASP A 59 15.46 -12.98 2.45
CA ASP A 59 16.55 -12.59 3.33
C ASP A 59 16.08 -12.54 4.79
N LEU A 60 16.96 -12.99 5.69
CA LEU A 60 16.64 -13.13 7.11
C LEU A 60 16.36 -11.76 7.78
N LEU A 61 17.00 -10.68 7.32
CA LEU A 61 16.75 -9.34 7.84
C LEU A 61 15.36 -8.86 7.44
N ALA A 62 15.00 -9.00 6.15
CA ALA A 62 13.68 -8.64 5.63
C ALA A 62 12.55 -9.44 6.30
N ALA A 63 12.75 -10.74 6.51
CA ALA A 63 11.76 -11.58 7.17
C ALA A 63 11.57 -11.21 8.65
N ARG A 64 12.64 -10.77 9.33
CA ARG A 64 12.57 -10.33 10.73
C ARG A 64 11.95 -8.94 10.89
N SER A 65 11.96 -8.11 9.84
CA SER A 65 11.41 -6.76 9.85
C SER A 65 9.93 -6.68 9.43
N ILE A 66 9.23 -7.80 9.30
CA ILE A 66 7.78 -7.83 9.06
C ILE A 66 7.02 -7.19 10.24
N TRP A 67 6.30 -6.11 10.01
CA TRP A 67 5.57 -5.43 11.08
C TRP A 67 4.19 -6.01 11.33
N ALA A 68 3.44 -6.30 10.26
CA ALA A 68 2.08 -6.77 10.34
C ALA A 68 1.65 -7.50 9.07
N PHE A 69 0.61 -8.33 9.21
CA PHE A 69 -0.26 -8.72 8.11
C PHE A 69 -1.48 -7.78 8.05
N GLY A 70 -2.13 -7.71 6.89
CA GLY A 70 -3.28 -6.83 6.66
C GLY A 70 -4.27 -7.44 5.68
N PRO A 71 -5.58 -7.19 5.80
CA PRO A 71 -6.25 -6.17 6.63
C PRO A 71 -6.46 -6.53 8.11
N ASP A 72 -6.13 -7.74 8.51
CA ASP A 72 -6.19 -8.25 9.88
C ASP A 72 -4.95 -9.13 10.14
N ALA A 73 -4.95 -9.88 11.25
CA ALA A 73 -3.80 -10.68 11.66
C ALA A 73 -3.46 -11.84 10.72
N THR A 74 -4.39 -12.24 9.85
CA THR A 74 -4.26 -13.36 8.89
C THR A 74 -4.54 -12.90 7.46
N GLY A 75 -4.43 -11.59 7.23
CA GLY A 75 -4.77 -10.98 5.95
C GLY A 75 -3.67 -11.18 4.89
N PRO A 76 -4.04 -11.28 3.60
CA PRO A 76 -3.15 -11.65 2.50
C PRO A 76 -2.23 -10.52 2.01
N ASN A 77 -1.75 -9.67 2.91
CA ASN A 77 -0.82 -8.57 2.63
C ASN A 77 0.23 -8.47 3.74
N ILE A 78 1.42 -7.99 3.40
CA ILE A 78 2.54 -7.89 4.36
C ILE A 78 3.03 -6.44 4.41
N LEU A 79 3.25 -5.91 5.61
CA LEU A 79 4.00 -4.67 5.83
C LEU A 79 5.40 -5.00 6.36
N VAL A 80 6.43 -4.49 5.70
CA VAL A 80 7.85 -4.71 6.03
C VAL A 80 8.55 -3.37 6.26
N ASP A 81 9.40 -3.31 7.28
CA ASP A 81 10.36 -2.22 7.46
C ASP A 81 11.67 -2.56 6.74
N ASP A 82 11.94 -1.85 5.67
CA ASP A 82 13.16 -1.97 4.86
C ASP A 82 14.03 -0.71 4.98
N THR A 83 13.84 0.07 6.06
CA THR A 83 14.63 1.28 6.33
C THR A 83 15.99 0.92 6.93
N LEU A 84 17.03 1.68 6.57
CA LEU A 84 18.37 1.49 7.11
C LEU A 84 18.54 2.28 8.44
N PRO A 85 19.12 1.68 9.50
CA PRO A 85 19.35 2.39 10.77
C PRO A 85 20.26 3.62 10.66
N SER A 86 21.06 3.72 9.59
CA SER A 86 21.89 4.88 9.28
C SER A 86 21.11 6.06 8.71
N GLU A 87 19.93 5.81 8.14
CA GLU A 87 19.09 6.81 7.47
C GLU A 87 17.90 7.20 8.34
N VAL A 88 17.33 6.23 9.06
CA VAL A 88 16.13 6.42 9.89
C VAL A 88 16.41 6.05 11.34
N ASP A 89 16.04 6.96 12.25
CA ASP A 89 16.05 6.68 13.68
C ASP A 89 15.01 5.59 14.02
N LYS A 90 15.51 4.39 14.31
CA LYS A 90 14.67 3.21 14.61
C LYS A 90 13.85 3.36 15.89
N ALA A 91 14.31 4.10 16.88
CA ALA A 91 13.54 4.35 18.10
C ALA A 91 12.35 5.27 17.79
N LEU A 92 12.60 6.30 16.99
CA LEU A 92 11.58 7.25 16.55
C LEU A 92 10.55 6.57 15.63
N LEU A 93 11.01 5.79 14.66
CA LEU A 93 10.14 4.99 13.78
C LEU A 93 9.32 3.97 14.59
N GLY A 94 9.95 3.29 15.55
CA GLY A 94 9.28 2.34 16.44
C GLY A 94 8.14 2.97 17.25
N SER A 95 8.27 4.23 17.66
CA SER A 95 7.23 4.93 18.43
C SER A 95 5.92 5.17 17.67
N VAL A 96 5.98 5.21 16.33
CA VAL A 96 4.81 5.42 15.46
C VAL A 96 4.37 4.14 14.76
N LYS A 97 5.07 3.02 15.00
CA LYS A 97 4.82 1.71 14.38
C LYS A 97 3.35 1.30 14.46
N ASP A 98 2.75 1.37 15.64
CA ASP A 98 1.36 0.92 15.84
C ASP A 98 0.37 1.79 15.08
N SER A 99 0.65 3.09 14.94
CA SER A 99 -0.16 4.00 14.14
C SER A 99 -0.02 3.71 12.64
N ILE A 100 1.19 3.36 12.17
CA ILE A 100 1.43 2.96 10.79
C ILE A 100 0.72 1.64 10.50
N VAL A 101 0.82 0.64 11.37
CA VAL A 101 0.14 -0.65 11.24
C VAL A 101 -1.37 -0.48 11.20
N GLN A 102 -1.94 0.37 12.06
CA GLN A 102 -3.38 0.69 12.03
C GLN A 102 -3.80 1.34 10.71
N GLY A 103 -3.02 2.33 10.22
CA GLY A 103 -3.27 2.96 8.93
C GLY A 103 -3.16 1.97 7.75
N PHE A 104 -2.20 1.04 7.82
CA PHE A 104 -2.00 -0.01 6.84
C PHE A 104 -3.13 -1.03 6.82
N GLN A 105 -3.54 -1.55 7.97
CA GLN A 105 -4.64 -2.51 8.08
C GLN A 105 -5.97 -1.90 7.66
N TRP A 106 -6.21 -0.63 8.04
CA TRP A 106 -7.37 0.11 7.56
C TRP A 106 -7.32 0.33 6.04
N GLY A 107 -6.18 0.78 5.52
CA GLY A 107 -5.97 0.98 4.10
C GLY A 107 -6.20 -0.30 3.29
N THR A 108 -5.62 -1.42 3.72
CA THR A 108 -5.81 -2.72 3.03
C THR A 108 -7.21 -3.30 3.19
N ARG A 109 -8.01 -2.84 4.16
CA ARG A 109 -9.41 -3.24 4.31
C ARG A 109 -10.33 -2.54 3.31
N GLU A 110 -10.14 -1.24 3.12
CA GLU A 110 -11.00 -0.47 2.23
C GLU A 110 -10.42 -0.42 0.80
N GLY A 111 -9.11 -0.40 0.59
CA GLY A 111 -8.54 -0.25 -0.75
C GLY A 111 -8.92 1.08 -1.45
N PRO A 112 -8.23 1.48 -2.52
CA PRO A 112 -8.46 2.78 -3.17
C PRO A 112 -9.45 2.76 -4.34
N LEU A 113 -9.70 1.59 -4.95
CA LEU A 113 -10.46 1.50 -6.21
C LEU A 113 -11.97 1.40 -6.02
N CYS A 114 -12.43 0.54 -5.11
CA CYS A 114 -13.85 0.18 -5.01
C CYS A 114 -14.33 0.01 -3.57
N ASP A 115 -13.59 0.48 -2.57
CA ASP A 115 -13.85 0.18 -1.16
C ASP A 115 -13.90 -1.35 -0.91
N GLU A 116 -12.89 -2.09 -1.39
CA GLU A 116 -12.68 -3.53 -1.25
C GLU A 116 -11.26 -3.88 -0.79
N LEU A 117 -11.14 -5.07 -0.19
CA LEU A 117 -9.89 -5.59 0.36
C LEU A 117 -8.77 -5.61 -0.70
N ILE A 118 -7.59 -5.10 -0.32
CA ILE A 118 -6.34 -5.33 -1.08
C ILE A 118 -5.87 -6.76 -0.80
N ARG A 119 -5.27 -7.41 -1.82
CA ARG A 119 -4.77 -8.79 -1.72
C ARG A 119 -3.47 -8.95 -2.49
N ASN A 120 -2.59 -9.83 -2.02
CA ASN A 120 -1.34 -10.22 -2.69
C ASN A 120 -0.30 -9.10 -2.79
N VAL A 121 -0.26 -8.17 -1.82
CA VAL A 121 0.65 -7.02 -1.86
C VAL A 121 1.57 -6.98 -0.65
N LYS A 122 2.86 -6.78 -0.93
CA LYS A 122 3.94 -6.51 0.03
C LYS A 122 4.24 -5.02 0.02
N PHE A 123 4.02 -4.34 1.13
CA PHE A 123 4.37 -2.95 1.33
C PHE A 123 5.69 -2.85 2.09
N LYS A 124 6.65 -2.10 1.55
CA LYS A 124 7.95 -1.87 2.18
C LYS A 124 8.10 -0.40 2.53
N ILE A 125 8.37 -0.11 3.80
CA ILE A 125 8.77 1.23 4.25
C ILE A 125 10.24 1.39 3.90
N LEU A 126 10.56 2.37 3.05
CA LEU A 126 11.93 2.62 2.62
C LEU A 126 12.58 3.78 3.38
N ASP A 127 11.77 4.77 3.78
CA ASP A 127 12.24 5.94 4.51
C ASP A 127 11.09 6.50 5.38
N ALA A 128 11.45 7.14 6.48
CA ALA A 128 10.51 7.81 7.37
C ALA A 128 11.18 8.99 8.10
N VAL A 129 10.63 10.18 7.89
CA VAL A 129 10.92 11.36 8.69
C VAL A 129 9.85 11.46 9.76
N VAL A 130 10.22 11.39 11.03
CA VAL A 130 9.28 11.46 12.15
C VAL A 130 9.68 12.62 13.06
N ALA A 131 8.70 13.34 13.58
CA ALA A 131 8.93 14.47 14.48
C ALA A 131 9.49 14.00 15.83
N GLN A 132 10.38 14.79 16.44
CA GLN A 132 10.94 14.47 17.76
C GLN A 132 9.88 14.62 18.86
N GLU A 133 9.07 15.68 18.84
CA GLU A 133 8.05 15.88 19.86
C GLU A 133 6.84 14.94 19.64
N PRO A 134 6.42 14.16 20.64
CA PRO A 134 5.26 13.27 20.54
C PRO A 134 3.96 13.95 20.09
N LEU A 135 3.78 15.22 20.45
CA LEU A 135 2.61 16.03 20.06
C LEU A 135 2.43 16.11 18.53
N HIS A 136 3.54 16.13 17.78
CA HIS A 136 3.52 16.27 16.32
C HIS A 136 3.31 14.96 15.56
N ARG A 137 3.30 13.82 16.26
CA ARG A 137 3.25 12.47 15.67
C ARG A 137 2.18 11.58 16.31
N GLY A 138 1.15 12.18 16.89
CA GLY A 138 0.00 11.47 17.42
C GLY A 138 -0.74 10.66 16.33
N GLY A 139 -1.47 9.63 16.74
CA GLY A 139 -2.16 8.70 15.83
C GLY A 139 -3.08 9.39 14.80
N GLY A 140 -3.76 10.47 15.19
CA GLY A 140 -4.61 11.26 14.28
C GLY A 140 -3.87 11.92 13.12
N GLN A 141 -2.54 12.06 13.19
CA GLN A 141 -1.70 12.54 12.09
C GLN A 141 -1.14 11.35 11.28
N ILE A 142 -0.60 10.34 11.97
CA ILE A 142 0.12 9.23 11.35
C ILE A 142 -0.82 8.24 10.65
N ILE A 143 -1.92 7.84 11.28
CA ILE A 143 -2.85 6.82 10.75
C ILE A 143 -3.39 7.21 9.36
N PRO A 144 -4.00 8.40 9.16
CA PRO A 144 -4.50 8.78 7.82
C PRO A 144 -3.36 8.97 6.81
N THR A 145 -2.17 9.37 7.25
CA THR A 145 -0.99 9.53 6.37
C THR A 145 -0.45 8.17 5.92
N ALA A 146 -0.34 7.21 6.83
CA ALA A 146 0.02 5.82 6.54
C ALA A 146 -1.00 5.17 5.59
N ARG A 147 -2.29 5.43 5.79
CA ARG A 147 -3.34 4.97 4.87
C ARG A 147 -3.17 5.56 3.47
N ARG A 148 -2.91 6.86 3.34
CA ARG A 148 -2.69 7.52 2.04
C ARG A 148 -1.47 6.96 1.31
N VAL A 149 -0.33 6.79 1.98
CA VAL A 149 0.87 6.24 1.33
C VAL A 149 0.66 4.79 0.87
N VAL A 150 -0.12 3.98 1.59
CA VAL A 150 -0.51 2.62 1.16
C VAL A 150 -1.31 2.67 -0.15
N TYR A 151 -2.26 3.60 -0.28
CA TYR A 151 -3.00 3.77 -1.53
C TYR A 151 -2.14 4.26 -2.68
N SER A 152 -1.30 5.26 -2.43
CA SER A 152 -0.36 5.80 -3.40
C SER A 152 0.58 4.73 -3.93
N ALA A 153 1.16 3.90 -3.04
CA ALA A 153 2.05 2.81 -3.42
C ALA A 153 1.29 1.70 -4.19
N PHE A 154 0.06 1.37 -3.79
CA PHE A 154 -0.73 0.32 -4.46
C PHE A 154 -1.13 0.72 -5.90
N LEU A 155 -1.57 1.96 -6.09
CA LEU A 155 -2.04 2.43 -7.40
C LEU A 155 -0.92 2.50 -8.46
N MET A 156 0.34 2.50 -8.05
CA MET A 156 1.49 2.48 -8.97
C MET A 156 1.75 1.12 -9.63
N ILE A 157 1.09 0.03 -9.17
CA ILE A 157 1.43 -1.36 -9.57
C ILE A 157 0.33 -2.01 -10.41
N VAL A 158 -0.84 -1.40 -10.54
CA VAL A 158 -1.99 -2.07 -11.16
C VAL A 158 -1.74 -2.28 -12.67
N PRO A 159 -1.63 -3.55 -13.14
CA PRO A 159 -1.46 -3.83 -14.56
C PRO A 159 -2.82 -3.77 -15.28
N GLY A 160 -2.86 -3.05 -16.41
CA GLY A 160 -4.10 -2.61 -17.05
C GLY A 160 -4.71 -1.43 -16.31
N ASP A 161 -5.24 -0.44 -17.03
CA ASP A 161 -5.70 0.80 -16.40
C ASP A 161 -7.23 0.76 -16.14
N PRO A 162 -7.68 0.37 -14.92
CA PRO A 162 -9.09 0.49 -14.55
C PRO A 162 -9.53 1.96 -14.45
N LEU A 163 -8.60 2.91 -14.55
CA LEU A 163 -8.83 4.35 -14.52
C LEU A 163 -8.83 4.98 -15.92
N ASP A 164 -8.70 4.18 -16.97
CA ASP A 164 -8.68 4.67 -18.36
C ASP A 164 -10.03 5.32 -18.71
N LYS A 165 -10.00 6.65 -18.79
CA LYS A 165 -11.17 7.48 -19.12
C LYS A 165 -11.52 7.42 -20.62
N SER A 166 -10.63 6.96 -21.49
CA SER A 166 -10.90 6.81 -22.92
C SER A 166 -11.91 5.69 -23.20
N ILE A 167 -12.02 4.73 -22.28
CA ILE A 167 -12.95 3.60 -22.37
C ILE A 167 -14.33 4.04 -21.83
N VAL A 168 -15.25 4.30 -22.76
CA VAL A 168 -16.65 4.61 -22.44
C VAL A 168 -17.48 3.32 -22.37
N ILE A 169 -18.03 3.03 -21.18
CA ILE A 169 -18.86 1.85 -20.94
C ILE A 169 -20.30 2.11 -21.39
N ARG A 170 -20.79 1.26 -22.31
CA ARG A 170 -22.17 1.35 -22.82
C ARG A 170 -23.15 0.56 -21.95
N PRO A 171 -24.36 1.07 -21.69
CA PRO A 171 -25.39 0.32 -20.96
C PRO A 171 -25.80 -0.95 -21.72
N LEU A 172 -25.94 -2.06 -21.00
CA LEU A 172 -26.46 -3.35 -21.50
C LEU A 172 -25.65 -4.01 -22.64
N GLU A 173 -24.44 -3.53 -22.92
CA GLU A 173 -23.52 -4.15 -23.88
C GLU A 173 -22.27 -4.69 -23.14
N PRO A 174 -21.93 -5.99 -23.28
CA PRO A 174 -20.71 -6.53 -22.70
C PRO A 174 -19.48 -5.90 -23.38
N GLN A 175 -18.47 -5.50 -22.60
CA GLN A 175 -17.27 -4.90 -23.18
C GLN A 175 -16.27 -5.96 -23.65
N PRO A 176 -15.42 -5.61 -24.65
CA PRO A 176 -14.28 -6.43 -25.04
C PRO A 176 -13.34 -6.71 -23.86
N ALA A 177 -12.63 -7.85 -23.92
CA ALA A 177 -11.73 -8.30 -22.85
C ALA A 177 -10.78 -7.22 -22.28
N PRO A 178 -10.15 -6.34 -23.09
CA PRO A 178 -9.26 -5.29 -22.58
C PRO A 178 -9.95 -4.26 -21.67
N HIS A 179 -11.26 -4.06 -21.81
CA HIS A 179 -12.02 -3.03 -21.13
C HIS A 179 -12.73 -3.55 -19.86
N LEU A 180 -12.67 -4.86 -19.61
CA LEU A 180 -13.39 -5.49 -18.50
C LEU A 180 -12.96 -4.95 -17.14
N ALA A 181 -11.68 -4.60 -16.96
CA ALA A 181 -11.18 -4.01 -15.73
C ALA A 181 -11.89 -2.69 -15.39
N ARG A 182 -12.00 -1.79 -16.37
CA ARG A 182 -12.75 -0.52 -16.24
C ARG A 182 -14.24 -0.78 -16.03
N GLU A 183 -14.81 -1.72 -16.79
CA GLU A 183 -16.24 -2.07 -16.70
C GLU A 183 -16.62 -2.57 -15.29
N PHE A 184 -15.88 -3.53 -14.76
CA PHE A 184 -16.13 -4.07 -13.41
C PHE A 184 -15.90 -3.02 -12.34
N MET A 185 -14.87 -2.19 -12.47
CA MET A 185 -14.62 -1.10 -11.52
C MET A 185 -15.80 -0.11 -11.49
N ILE A 186 -16.24 0.42 -12.64
CA ILE A 186 -17.36 1.37 -12.71
C ILE A 186 -18.65 0.74 -12.16
N LYS A 187 -18.97 -0.49 -12.58
CA LYS A 187 -20.20 -1.17 -12.13
C LYS A 187 -20.21 -1.40 -10.62
N THR A 188 -19.07 -1.78 -10.05
CA THR A 188 -18.94 -1.98 -8.61
C THR A 188 -19.11 -0.66 -7.85
N ARG A 189 -18.52 0.43 -8.35
CA ARG A 189 -18.66 1.78 -7.78
C ARG A 189 -20.11 2.28 -7.84
N ARG A 190 -20.78 2.16 -8.99
CA ARG A 190 -22.22 2.48 -9.14
C ARG A 190 -23.09 1.70 -8.15
N ARG A 191 -22.84 0.39 -7.99
CA ARG A 191 -23.56 -0.46 -7.03
C ARG A 191 -23.42 0.02 -5.59
N LYS A 192 -22.23 0.52 -5.23
CA LYS A 192 -21.92 1.04 -3.89
C LYS A 192 -22.30 2.51 -3.67
N GLY A 193 -22.82 3.20 -4.70
CA GLY A 193 -23.11 4.63 -4.62
C GLY A 193 -21.86 5.53 -4.62
N LEU A 194 -20.73 5.00 -5.10
CA LEU A 194 -19.46 5.73 -5.23
C LEU A 194 -19.41 6.48 -6.58
N SER A 195 -18.73 7.63 -6.60
CA SER A 195 -18.44 8.39 -7.83
C SER A 195 -17.71 7.52 -8.86
N GLU A 196 -18.07 7.59 -10.14
CA GLU A 196 -17.39 6.83 -11.20
C GLU A 196 -15.92 7.24 -11.35
N ASP A 197 -15.64 8.52 -11.14
CA ASP A 197 -14.28 9.04 -11.13
C ASP A 197 -13.57 8.72 -9.82
N VAL A 198 -12.49 7.98 -9.92
CA VAL A 198 -11.52 7.78 -8.84
C VAL A 198 -10.55 8.96 -8.89
N SER A 199 -10.76 9.95 -8.03
CA SER A 199 -9.85 11.10 -7.93
C SER A 199 -8.56 10.68 -7.24
N ILE A 200 -7.56 10.25 -8.01
CA ILE A 200 -6.28 9.79 -7.47
C ILE A 200 -5.52 10.90 -6.76
N SER A 201 -5.74 12.15 -7.19
CA SER A 201 -5.20 13.36 -6.54
C SER A 201 -5.52 13.48 -5.06
N LYS A 202 -6.54 12.77 -4.54
CA LYS A 202 -6.85 12.74 -3.10
C LYS A 202 -5.82 11.93 -2.28
N PHE A 203 -5.06 11.06 -2.93
CA PHE A 203 -4.08 10.18 -2.29
C PHE A 203 -2.65 10.68 -2.43
N PHE A 204 -2.39 11.50 -3.45
CA PHE A 204 -1.09 12.13 -3.67
C PHE A 204 -1.06 13.56 -3.14
N ASP A 205 -0.11 13.85 -2.26
CA ASP A 205 0.16 15.24 -1.85
C ASP A 205 0.77 16.04 -3.01
N ASP A 206 0.61 17.37 -3.04
CA ASP A 206 1.15 18.23 -4.11
C ASP A 206 2.64 17.97 -4.43
N PRO A 207 3.54 17.78 -3.43
CA PRO A 207 4.94 17.48 -3.72
C PRO A 207 5.12 16.13 -4.43
N MET A 208 4.28 15.14 -4.12
CA MET A 208 4.30 13.83 -4.75
C MET A 208 3.79 13.91 -6.20
N LEU A 209 2.72 14.67 -6.46
CA LEU A 209 2.23 14.92 -7.81
C LEU A 209 3.30 15.58 -8.70
N LEU A 210 4.06 16.53 -8.14
CA LEU A 210 5.20 17.16 -8.80
C LEU A 210 6.32 16.16 -9.12
N GLU A 211 6.64 15.22 -8.22
CA GLU A 211 7.63 14.18 -8.49
C GLU A 211 7.15 13.19 -9.56
N LEU A 212 5.88 12.78 -9.51
CA LEU A 212 5.29 11.93 -10.53
C LEU A 212 5.30 12.59 -11.91
N ALA A 213 5.01 13.90 -11.97
CA ALA A 213 5.02 14.66 -13.22
C ALA A 213 6.43 14.78 -13.81
N LYS A 214 7.46 14.88 -12.96
CA LYS A 214 8.88 14.87 -13.41
C LYS A 214 9.34 13.50 -13.93
N GLN A 215 8.70 12.42 -13.50
CA GLN A 215 9.03 11.05 -13.89
C GLN A 215 8.16 10.54 -15.06
N ASP A 216 7.37 11.42 -15.70
CA ASP A 216 6.41 11.10 -16.77
C ASP A 216 5.36 10.02 -16.40
N VAL A 217 5.23 9.67 -15.12
CA VAL A 217 4.27 8.64 -14.67
C VAL A 217 2.83 9.17 -14.66
N VAL A 218 2.64 10.48 -14.51
CA VAL A 218 1.31 11.13 -14.59
C VAL A 218 0.74 11.12 -16.00
N LEU A 219 1.57 10.94 -17.04
CA LEU A 219 1.06 10.89 -18.43
C LEU A 219 0.19 9.67 -18.72
N ASN A 220 0.21 8.64 -17.86
CA ASN A 220 -0.68 7.49 -17.94
C ASN A 220 -1.95 7.61 -17.08
N TYR A 221 -2.10 8.67 -16.28
CA TYR A 221 -3.27 8.88 -15.43
C TYR A 221 -3.86 10.29 -15.67
N PRO A 222 -4.95 10.42 -16.43
CA PRO A 222 -5.52 11.73 -16.72
C PRO A 222 -6.09 12.36 -15.43
N MET A 223 -5.54 13.52 -15.07
CA MET A 223 -6.00 14.40 -13.98
C MET A 223 -7.52 14.63 -13.99
#